data_AF-A0A935ELF1-F1
#
_entry.id   AF-A0A935ELF1-F1
#
_cell.length_a   1.000
_cell.length_b   1.000
_cell.length_c   1.000
_cell.angle_alpha   90.00
_cell.angle_beta   90.00
_cell.angle_gamma   90.00
#
_symmetry.space_group_name_H-M   'P 1'
#
loop_
_entity.id
_entity.type
_entity.pdbx_description
1 polymer ?
#
loop_
_entity_poly.entity_id
_entity_poly.type
_entity_poly.pdbx_seq_one_letter_code
_entity_poly.pdbx_strand_id
1 'polypeptide(L)'
;MALLDGYTREAVTSMVAALERFIEFYILIICLAKGKKAKDFASFWRLVGRQSERQIGAFLVLSLLEENQTIPDLNERANFRNKVIHQGYLPSVSEAIDYGEYVLGIIFPILKDLREKYPKQLDQADHMHLSKKLDLVENSRITSSSGPTIINMQSLYAADFGETTFEEALEQMKTESYSRICFVRSM
;
A
#
# COMPACT_ATOMS: atom_id res chain seq x y z
N MET A 1 -1.75 -14.71 1.70
CA MET A 1 -1.31 -13.94 0.51
C MET A 1 -1.20 -14.90 -0.65
N ALA A 2 -1.66 -14.54 -1.85
CA ALA A 2 -1.72 -15.44 -3.02
C ALA A 2 -0.40 -16.16 -3.35
N LEU A 3 0.74 -15.53 -3.06
CA LEU A 3 2.07 -16.12 -3.25
C LEU A 3 2.30 -17.37 -2.38
N LEU A 4 1.76 -17.38 -1.15
CA LEU A 4 1.86 -18.52 -0.23
C LEU A 4 1.12 -19.76 -0.77
N ASP A 5 0.11 -19.52 -1.59
CA ASP A 5 -0.72 -20.56 -2.21
C ASP A 5 -0.22 -20.93 -3.62
N GLY A 6 0.92 -20.40 -4.06
CA GLY A 6 1.53 -20.66 -5.37
C GLY A 6 1.01 -19.79 -6.52
N TYR A 7 0.10 -18.85 -6.25
CA TYR A 7 -0.49 -17.95 -7.26
C TYR A 7 0.39 -16.71 -7.48
N THR A 8 1.50 -16.86 -8.19
CA THR A 8 2.53 -15.82 -8.36
C THR A 8 2.03 -14.60 -9.15
N ARG A 9 1.24 -14.82 -10.21
CA ARG A 9 0.67 -13.74 -11.03
C ARG A 9 -0.32 -12.90 -10.24
N GLU A 10 -1.19 -13.54 -9.48
CA GLU A 10 -2.18 -12.91 -8.60
C GLU A 10 -1.49 -12.14 -7.47
N ALA A 11 -0.39 -12.67 -6.94
CA ALA A 11 0.44 -11.99 -5.95
C ALA A 11 1.02 -10.68 -6.50
N VAL A 12 1.69 -10.73 -7.66
CA VAL A 12 2.23 -9.53 -8.31
C VAL A 12 1.12 -8.53 -8.65
N THR A 13 -0.03 -9.02 -9.16
CA THR A 13 -1.20 -8.16 -9.42
C THR A 13 -1.68 -7.45 -8.16
N SER A 14 -1.69 -8.15 -7.03
CA SER A 14 -2.06 -7.57 -5.73
C SER A 14 -1.05 -6.53 -5.25
N MET A 15 0.25 -6.75 -5.48
CA MET A 15 1.32 -5.79 -5.16
C MET A 15 1.20 -4.51 -6.00
N VAL A 16 0.89 -4.64 -7.30
CA VAL A 16 0.63 -3.50 -8.19
C VAL A 16 -0.54 -2.67 -7.68
N ALA A 17 -1.66 -3.32 -7.35
CA ALA A 17 -2.83 -2.64 -6.80
C ALA A 17 -2.52 -1.99 -5.43
N ALA A 18 -1.65 -2.59 -4.62
CA ALA A 18 -1.21 -2.00 -3.36
C ALA A 18 -0.39 -0.72 -3.60
N LEU A 19 0.54 -0.73 -4.57
CA LEU A 19 1.31 0.46 -4.95
C LEU A 19 0.41 1.58 -5.50
N GLU A 20 -0.58 1.25 -6.33
CA GLU A 20 -1.56 2.24 -6.83
C GLU A 20 -2.38 2.87 -5.68
N ARG A 21 -2.84 2.04 -4.73
CA ARG A 21 -3.55 2.56 -3.54
C ARG A 21 -2.66 3.40 -2.64
N PHE A 22 -1.38 3.05 -2.53
CA PHE A 22 -0.40 3.85 -1.82
C PHE A 22 -0.21 5.23 -2.48
N ILE A 23 -0.12 5.28 -3.82
CA ILE A 23 -0.04 6.54 -4.56
C ILE A 23 -1.28 7.42 -4.29
N GLU A 24 -2.48 6.85 -4.34
CA GLU A 24 -3.72 7.57 -3.97
C GLU A 24 -3.62 8.16 -2.56
N PHE A 25 -3.19 7.34 -1.61
CA PHE A 25 -3.05 7.72 -0.21
C PHE A 25 -2.04 8.85 0.01
N TYR A 26 -0.87 8.76 -0.62
CA TYR A 26 0.15 9.82 -0.61
C TYR A 26 -0.42 11.15 -1.11
N ILE A 27 -1.04 11.15 -2.29
CA ILE A 27 -1.59 12.36 -2.91
C ILE A 27 -2.68 12.97 -2.03
N LEU A 28 -3.53 12.13 -1.41
CA LEU A 28 -4.53 12.58 -0.45
C LEU A 28 -3.89 13.30 0.74
N ILE A 29 -2.86 12.70 1.37
CA ILE A 29 -2.18 13.31 2.53
C ILE A 29 -1.61 14.67 2.16
N ILE A 30 -0.91 14.78 1.02
CA ILE A 30 -0.36 16.06 0.57
C ILE A 30 -1.48 17.09 0.31
N CYS A 31 -2.58 16.68 -0.32
CA CYS A 31 -3.73 17.57 -0.53
C CYS A 31 -4.31 18.10 0.80
N LEU A 32 -4.47 17.22 1.80
CA LEU A 32 -4.93 17.59 3.14
C LEU A 32 -3.92 18.53 3.82
N ALA A 33 -2.62 18.28 3.67
CA ALA A 33 -1.57 19.12 4.22
C ALA A 33 -1.57 20.53 3.63
N LYS A 34 -1.96 20.67 2.35
CA LYS A 34 -2.19 21.97 1.70
C LYS A 34 -3.61 22.55 1.94
N GLY A 35 -4.35 22.02 2.91
CA GLY A 35 -5.65 22.53 3.33
C GLY A 35 -6.81 22.25 2.37
N LYS A 36 -6.66 21.30 1.45
CA LYS A 36 -7.77 20.88 0.56
C LYS A 36 -8.74 19.98 1.32
N LYS A 37 -10.03 20.06 0.98
CA LYS A 37 -11.05 19.20 1.60
C LYS A 37 -11.09 17.86 0.90
N ALA A 38 -11.45 16.80 1.64
CA ALA A 38 -11.59 15.44 1.08
C ALA A 38 -12.58 15.36 -0.10
N LYS A 39 -13.64 16.20 -0.10
CA LYS A 39 -14.60 16.30 -1.21
C LYS A 39 -13.96 16.83 -2.50
N ASP A 40 -13.06 17.80 -2.37
CA ASP A 40 -12.34 18.38 -3.52
C ASP A 40 -11.36 17.34 -4.08
N PHE A 41 -10.65 16.64 -3.19
CA PHE A 41 -9.80 15.51 -3.58
C PHE A 41 -10.60 14.42 -4.29
N ALA A 42 -11.76 14.00 -3.78
CA ALA A 42 -12.59 12.98 -4.44
C ALA A 42 -13.03 13.40 -5.84
N SER A 43 -13.35 14.68 -6.03
CA SER A 43 -13.71 15.25 -7.33
C SER A 43 -12.55 15.23 -8.31
N PHE A 44 -11.34 15.61 -7.83
CA PHE A 44 -10.09 15.52 -8.57
C PHE A 44 -9.73 14.06 -8.91
N TRP A 45 -9.78 13.16 -7.94
CA TRP A 45 -9.40 11.76 -8.09
C TRP A 45 -10.26 11.04 -9.13
N ARG A 46 -11.54 11.40 -9.25
CA ARG A 46 -12.42 10.89 -10.32
C ARG A 46 -11.91 11.17 -11.73
N LEU A 47 -11.10 12.22 -11.93
CA LEU A 47 -10.53 12.60 -13.24
C LEU A 47 -9.22 11.86 -13.56
N VAL A 48 -8.47 11.44 -12.54
CA VAL A 48 -7.11 10.88 -12.69
C VAL A 48 -7.01 9.39 -12.31
N GLY A 49 -7.84 8.93 -11.39
CA GLY A 49 -7.77 7.61 -10.76
C GLY A 49 -8.05 6.41 -11.66
N ARG A 50 -8.43 6.63 -12.94
CA ARG A 50 -8.62 5.53 -13.92
C ARG A 50 -7.39 5.25 -14.79
N GLN A 51 -6.34 6.07 -14.71
CA GLN A 51 -5.14 5.93 -15.53
C GLN A 51 -3.90 5.91 -14.65
N SER A 52 -3.23 4.77 -14.56
CA SER A 52 -2.05 4.57 -13.72
C SER A 52 -0.93 5.57 -14.06
N GLU A 53 -0.73 5.87 -15.34
CA GLU A 53 0.26 6.88 -15.78
C GLU A 53 -0.04 8.28 -15.23
N ARG A 54 -1.31 8.68 -15.14
CA ARG A 54 -1.70 9.98 -14.56
C ARG A 54 -1.51 10.00 -13.04
N GLN A 55 -1.79 8.88 -12.37
CA GLN A 55 -1.55 8.74 -10.94
C GLN A 55 -0.06 8.85 -10.62
N ILE A 56 0.78 8.13 -11.37
CA ILE A 56 2.25 8.18 -11.26
C ILE A 56 2.75 9.60 -11.55
N GLY A 57 2.31 10.24 -12.63
CA GLY A 57 2.70 11.61 -12.94
C GLY A 57 2.35 12.61 -11.83
N ALA A 58 1.14 12.52 -11.26
CA ALA A 58 0.72 13.36 -10.14
C ALA A 58 1.58 13.12 -8.89
N PHE A 59 1.89 11.85 -8.58
CA PHE A 59 2.78 11.47 -7.49
C PHE A 59 4.19 12.05 -7.65
N LEU A 60 4.79 11.94 -8.84
CA LEU A 60 6.15 12.42 -9.11
C LEU A 60 6.22 13.95 -8.96
N VAL A 61 5.23 14.68 -9.51
CA VAL A 61 5.17 16.14 -9.41
C VAL A 61 5.02 16.58 -7.95
N LEU A 62 4.13 15.95 -7.18
CA LEU A 62 3.97 16.30 -5.78
C LEU A 62 5.21 15.93 -4.95
N SER A 63 5.83 14.78 -5.21
CA SER A 63 7.08 14.37 -4.54
C SER A 63 8.22 15.36 -4.79
N LEU A 64 8.30 15.89 -6.02
CA LEU A 64 9.26 16.95 -6.37
C LEU A 64 9.00 18.25 -5.59
N LEU A 65 7.73 18.63 -5.42
CA LEU A 65 7.34 19.85 -4.69
C LEU A 65 7.52 19.74 -3.17
N GLU A 66 7.46 18.54 -2.61
CA GLU A 66 7.59 18.28 -1.17
C GLU A 66 9.06 18.14 -0.71
N GLU A 67 10.01 18.48 -1.58
CA GLU A 67 11.46 18.40 -1.36
C GLU A 67 11.88 17.01 -0.85
N ASN A 68 11.29 15.95 -1.41
CA ASN A 68 11.70 14.60 -1.08
C ASN A 68 13.12 14.37 -1.64
N GLN A 69 14.05 13.91 -0.79
CA GLN A 69 15.47 13.79 -1.12
C GLN A 69 15.74 12.78 -2.26
N THR A 70 14.81 11.86 -2.50
CA THR A 70 14.87 10.89 -3.60
C THR A 70 13.48 10.58 -4.10
N ILE A 71 13.22 10.84 -5.38
CA ILE A 71 12.00 10.42 -6.06
C ILE A 71 12.26 9.02 -6.63
N PRO A 72 11.54 7.98 -6.18
CA PRO A 72 11.77 6.64 -6.68
C PRO A 72 11.40 6.55 -8.17
N ASP A 73 12.20 5.82 -8.95
CA ASP A 73 11.84 5.51 -10.33
C ASP A 73 10.75 4.44 -10.37
N LEU A 74 9.49 4.90 -10.32
CA LEU A 74 8.33 4.02 -10.42
C LEU A 74 8.23 3.26 -11.75
N ASN A 75 9.03 3.64 -12.77
CA ASN A 75 9.05 2.99 -14.07
C ASN A 75 10.15 1.93 -14.22
N GLU A 76 11.07 1.81 -13.26
CA GLU A 76 12.18 0.84 -13.32
C GLU A 76 11.66 -0.58 -13.63
N ARG A 77 10.56 -0.96 -12.97
CA ARG A 77 9.90 -2.27 -13.16
C ARG A 77 8.61 -2.21 -13.97
N ALA A 78 8.34 -1.13 -14.71
CA ALA A 78 7.13 -0.98 -15.53
C ALA A 78 7.00 -2.07 -16.60
N ASN A 79 8.11 -2.46 -17.24
CA ASN A 79 8.11 -3.53 -18.24
C ASN A 79 7.69 -4.88 -17.64
N PHE A 80 8.22 -5.23 -16.46
CA PHE A 80 7.85 -6.45 -15.75
C PHE A 80 6.37 -6.43 -15.37
N ARG A 81 5.91 -5.34 -14.74
CA ARG A 81 4.50 -5.12 -14.43
C ARG A 81 3.62 -5.32 -15.66
N ASN A 82 3.93 -4.65 -16.76
CA ASN A 82 3.11 -4.69 -17.96
C ASN A 82 3.05 -6.10 -18.57
N LYS A 83 4.16 -6.87 -18.51
CA LYS A 83 4.18 -8.28 -18.91
C LYS A 83 3.22 -9.14 -18.06
N VAL A 84 3.29 -9.01 -16.74
CA VAL A 84 2.45 -9.79 -15.81
C VAL A 84 0.97 -9.42 -15.95
N ILE A 85 0.66 -8.13 -15.98
CA ILE A 85 -0.73 -7.63 -15.95
C ILE A 85 -1.42 -7.77 -17.31
N HIS A 86 -0.74 -7.46 -18.42
CA HIS A 86 -1.37 -7.34 -19.74
C HIS A 86 -1.02 -8.46 -20.71
N GLN A 87 0.11 -9.15 -20.52
CA GLN A 87 0.59 -10.18 -21.45
C GLN A 87 0.41 -11.60 -20.90
N GLY A 88 -0.17 -11.75 -19.71
CA GLY A 88 -0.43 -13.06 -19.09
C GLY A 88 0.85 -13.80 -18.68
N TYR A 89 1.98 -13.10 -18.51
CA TYR A 89 3.21 -13.70 -18.04
C TYR A 89 3.02 -14.27 -16.62
N LEU A 90 3.47 -15.51 -16.41
CA LEU A 90 3.48 -16.16 -15.11
C LEU A 90 4.88 -15.99 -14.49
N PRO A 91 5.05 -15.08 -13.51
CA PRO A 91 6.35 -14.89 -12.87
C PRO A 91 6.70 -16.11 -12.01
N SER A 92 7.99 -16.37 -11.89
CA SER A 92 8.54 -17.26 -10.88
C SER A 92 8.34 -16.71 -9.45
N VAL A 93 8.48 -17.57 -8.45
CA VAL A 93 8.41 -17.16 -7.04
C VAL A 93 9.47 -16.10 -6.72
N SER A 94 10.70 -16.27 -7.21
CA SER A 94 11.78 -15.30 -7.00
C SER A 94 11.50 -13.96 -7.66
N GLU A 95 10.94 -13.94 -8.88
CA GLU A 95 10.51 -12.68 -9.52
C GLU A 95 9.38 -11.99 -8.75
N ALA A 96 8.46 -12.77 -8.16
CA ALA A 96 7.39 -12.21 -7.33
C ALA A 96 7.93 -11.63 -6.01
N ILE A 97 8.91 -12.29 -5.38
CA ILE A 97 9.58 -11.78 -4.18
C ILE A 97 10.36 -10.51 -4.50
N ASP A 98 11.20 -10.52 -5.55
CA ASP A 98 11.97 -9.35 -6.02
C ASP A 98 11.05 -8.15 -6.30
N TYR A 99 9.91 -8.38 -6.93
CA TYR A 99 8.93 -7.31 -7.15
C TYR A 99 8.29 -6.81 -5.85
N GLY A 100 8.06 -7.69 -4.88
CA GLY A 100 7.60 -7.32 -3.54
C GLY A 100 8.61 -6.43 -2.80
N GLU A 101 9.90 -6.79 -2.83
CA GLU A 101 10.98 -5.98 -2.26
C GLU A 101 11.04 -4.60 -2.90
N TYR A 102 10.96 -4.54 -4.23
CA TYR A 102 10.90 -3.27 -4.97
C TYR A 102 9.73 -2.39 -4.50
N VAL A 103 8.54 -2.96 -4.33
CA VAL A 103 7.37 -2.21 -3.85
C VAL A 103 7.56 -1.74 -2.40
N LEU A 104 8.09 -2.57 -1.50
CA LEU A 104 8.35 -2.17 -0.11
C LEU A 104 9.43 -1.08 -0.03
N GLY A 105 10.48 -1.20 -0.83
CA GLY A 105 11.56 -0.20 -0.94
C GLY A 105 11.06 1.19 -1.38
N ILE A 106 9.93 1.26 -2.08
CA ILE A 106 9.24 2.51 -2.39
C ILE A 106 8.38 2.98 -1.22
N ILE A 107 7.52 2.09 -0.71
CA ILE A 107 6.47 2.46 0.24
C ILE A 107 7.05 2.86 1.61
N PHE A 108 8.00 2.09 2.15
CA PHE A 108 8.48 2.28 3.52
C PHE A 108 9.18 3.63 3.76
N PRO A 109 10.16 4.05 2.93
CA PRO A 109 10.81 5.35 3.15
C PRO A 109 9.83 6.51 3.08
N ILE A 110 8.89 6.47 2.12
CA ILE A 110 7.91 7.55 1.95
C ILE A 110 6.91 7.57 3.12
N LEU A 111 6.44 6.41 3.59
CA LEU A 111 5.55 6.38 4.77
C LEU A 111 6.24 6.93 6.02
N LYS A 112 7.54 6.63 6.19
CA LYS A 112 8.35 7.19 7.28
C LYS A 112 8.44 8.72 7.17
N ASP A 113 8.71 9.24 5.98
CA ASP A 113 8.74 10.68 5.72
C ASP A 113 7.38 11.35 5.97
N LEU A 114 6.28 10.72 5.51
CA LEU A 114 4.93 11.23 5.75
C LEU A 114 4.56 11.23 7.23
N ARG A 115 4.96 10.21 7.99
CA ARG A 115 4.75 10.14 9.44
C ARG A 115 5.47 11.29 10.15
N GLU A 116 6.68 11.61 9.72
CA GLU A 116 7.50 12.67 10.34
C GLU A 116 7.00 14.07 9.95
N LYS A 117 6.67 14.30 8.67
CA LYS A 117 6.23 15.61 8.15
C LYS A 117 4.74 15.90 8.40
N TYR A 118 3.88 14.88 8.31
CA TYR A 118 2.42 15.02 8.20
C TYR A 118 1.62 14.07 9.11
N PRO A 119 1.94 13.91 10.41
CA PRO A 119 1.30 12.92 11.27
C PRO A 119 -0.22 13.12 11.39
N LYS A 120 -0.68 14.37 11.51
CA LYS A 120 -2.12 14.68 11.64
C LYS A 120 -2.90 14.33 10.38
N GLN A 121 -2.35 14.63 9.21
CA GLN A 121 -2.99 14.37 7.92
C GLN A 121 -2.95 12.89 7.58
N LEU A 122 -1.91 12.18 8.02
CA LEU A 122 -1.82 10.73 7.93
C LEU A 122 -2.93 10.05 8.73
N ASP A 123 -3.13 10.44 10.00
CA ASP A 123 -4.23 9.93 10.83
C ASP A 123 -5.60 10.29 10.23
N GLN A 124 -5.75 11.51 9.72
CA GLN A 124 -6.97 11.96 9.06
C GLN A 124 -7.27 11.13 7.80
N ALA A 125 -6.26 10.85 6.97
CA ALA A 125 -6.41 10.07 5.76
C ALA A 125 -6.76 8.60 6.08
N ASP A 126 -6.15 8.02 7.11
CA ASP A 126 -6.46 6.66 7.57
C ASP A 126 -7.92 6.56 8.05
N HIS A 127 -8.35 7.49 8.91
CA HIS A 127 -9.75 7.56 9.34
C HIS A 127 -10.73 7.68 8.18
N MET A 128 -10.42 8.48 7.15
CA MET A 128 -11.25 8.59 5.95
C MET A 128 -11.32 7.30 5.13
N HIS A 129 -10.21 6.54 5.04
CA HIS A 129 -10.19 5.25 4.35
C HIS A 129 -11.09 4.23 5.05
N LEU A 130 -11.08 4.23 6.38
CA LEU A 130 -11.95 3.39 7.20
C LEU A 130 -13.42 3.82 7.09
N SER A 131 -13.72 5.12 7.23
CA SER A 131 -15.10 5.62 7.23
C SER A 131 -15.81 5.43 5.89
N LYS A 132 -15.11 5.60 4.74
CA LYS A 132 -15.69 5.35 3.40
C LYS A 132 -16.20 3.91 3.21
N LYS A 133 -15.61 2.93 3.91
CA LYS A 133 -16.09 1.54 3.89
C LYS A 133 -17.29 1.33 4.81
N LEU A 134 -17.47 2.21 5.79
CA LEU A 134 -18.39 2.09 6.93
C LEU A 134 -19.60 3.03 6.85
N ASP A 135 -19.67 3.97 5.90
CA ASP A 135 -20.91 4.72 5.54
C ASP A 135 -22.09 3.78 5.16
N LEU A 136 -21.86 2.46 5.14
CA LEU A 136 -22.85 1.40 5.02
C LEU A 136 -23.47 0.94 6.37
N VAL A 137 -22.97 1.41 7.52
CA VAL A 137 -23.40 0.97 8.87
C VAL A 137 -23.44 2.16 9.84
N GLU A 138 -24.56 2.89 9.88
CA GLU A 138 -24.78 4.00 10.82
C GLU A 138 -24.65 3.57 12.30
N ASN A 139 -24.08 4.44 13.15
CA ASN A 139 -24.04 4.35 14.62
C ASN A 139 -23.23 3.20 15.26
N SER A 140 -22.10 2.79 14.67
CA SER A 140 -21.18 1.82 15.29
C SER A 140 -19.89 2.46 15.81
N ARG A 141 -19.39 1.98 16.96
CA ARG A 141 -18.01 2.28 17.42
C ARG A 141 -17.03 1.66 16.43
N ILE A 142 -16.10 2.47 15.91
CA ILE A 142 -15.11 2.00 14.94
C ILE A 142 -14.03 1.22 15.70
N THR A 143 -14.04 -0.10 15.54
CA THR A 143 -12.92 -0.96 15.89
C THR A 143 -12.45 -1.62 14.60
N SER A 144 -11.29 -1.22 14.08
CA SER A 144 -10.69 -1.86 12.91
C SER A 144 -9.83 -3.05 13.34
N SER A 145 -10.25 -4.27 13.01
CA SER A 145 -9.36 -5.43 12.99
C SER A 145 -8.99 -5.73 11.54
N SER A 146 -7.72 -5.61 11.20
CA SER A 146 -7.19 -6.15 9.94
C SER A 146 -6.71 -7.58 10.17
N GLY A 147 -6.93 -8.45 9.19
CA GLY A 147 -6.16 -9.69 9.10
C GLY A 147 -4.65 -9.37 9.03
N PRO A 148 -3.77 -10.36 9.26
CA PRO A 148 -2.34 -10.14 9.13
C PRO A 148 -2.01 -9.68 7.71
N THR A 149 -1.41 -8.50 7.60
CA THR A 149 -0.95 -7.89 6.35
C THR A 149 0.48 -7.41 6.52
N ILE A 150 1.26 -7.48 5.43
CA ILE A 150 2.67 -7.04 5.41
C ILE A 150 2.81 -5.57 5.81
N ILE A 151 1.87 -4.72 5.37
CA ILE A 151 1.81 -3.31 5.76
C ILE A 151 0.49 -3.08 6.49
N ASN A 152 0.55 -2.48 7.68
CA ASN A 152 -0.61 -1.98 8.39
C ASN A 152 -0.26 -0.65 9.09
N MET A 153 -1.27 0.16 9.39
CA MET A 153 -1.04 1.50 9.96
C MET A 153 -0.51 1.46 11.39
N GLN A 154 -0.73 0.36 12.12
CA GLN A 154 -0.23 0.19 13.48
C GLN A 154 1.29 -0.04 13.48
N SER A 155 1.80 -0.82 12.52
CA SER A 155 3.23 -1.08 12.39
C SER A 155 4.03 0.15 11.98
N LEU A 156 3.41 1.16 11.36
CA LEU A 156 4.05 2.44 11.03
C LEU A 156 4.64 3.16 12.26
N TYR A 157 4.05 2.94 13.44
CA TYR A 157 4.49 3.52 14.70
C TYR A 157 5.46 2.61 15.48
N ALA A 158 5.78 1.42 14.95
CA ALA A 158 6.78 0.53 15.52
C ALA A 158 8.20 1.07 15.27
N ALA A 159 9.13 0.71 16.16
CA ALA A 159 10.51 1.19 16.10
C ALA A 159 11.29 0.59 14.91
N ASP A 160 10.95 -0.64 14.53
CA ASP A 160 11.51 -1.45 13.46
C ASP A 160 10.78 -1.28 12.11
N PHE A 161 9.93 -0.26 11.98
CA PHE A 161 9.17 -0.04 10.76
C PHE A 161 10.08 0.17 9.54
N GLY A 162 9.89 -0.68 8.53
CA GLY A 162 10.62 -0.63 7.28
C GLY A 162 11.95 -1.38 7.29
N GLU A 163 12.28 -2.09 8.37
CA GLU A 163 13.48 -2.93 8.45
C GLU A 163 13.23 -4.35 7.94
N THR A 164 11.98 -4.79 7.88
CA THR A 164 11.58 -6.13 7.41
C THR A 164 11.61 -6.22 5.88
N THR A 165 12.28 -7.24 5.36
CA THR A 165 12.21 -7.60 3.94
C THR A 165 10.84 -8.18 3.58
N PHE A 166 10.50 -8.14 2.29
CA PHE A 166 9.28 -8.78 1.79
C PHE A 166 9.27 -10.29 2.05
N GLU A 167 10.42 -10.96 1.90
CA GLU A 167 10.55 -12.39 2.20
C GLU A 167 10.32 -12.71 3.69
N GLU A 168 10.92 -11.94 4.60
CA GLU A 168 10.69 -12.11 6.05
C GLU A 168 9.22 -11.88 6.42
N ALA A 169 8.59 -10.86 5.85
CA ALA A 169 7.18 -10.58 6.08
C ALA A 169 6.27 -11.73 5.60
N LEU A 170 6.63 -12.41 4.50
CA LEU A 170 5.92 -13.61 4.04
C LEU A 170 6.05 -14.78 5.03
N GLU A 171 7.25 -15.01 5.56
CA GLU A 171 7.49 -16.10 6.54
C GLU A 171 6.74 -15.86 7.86
N GLN A 172 6.68 -14.61 8.32
CA GLN A 172 5.86 -14.23 9.47
C GLN A 172 4.38 -14.53 9.22
N MET A 173 3.86 -14.16 8.05
CA MET A 173 2.46 -14.45 7.68
C MET A 173 2.16 -15.95 7.59
N LYS A 174 3.11 -16.77 7.12
CA LYS A 174 2.98 -18.25 7.13
C LYS A 174 2.84 -18.74 8.57
N THR A 175 3.75 -18.34 9.44
CA THR A 175 3.84 -18.79 10.84
C THR A 175 2.57 -18.43 11.64
N GLU A 176 2.06 -17.22 11.45
CA GLU A 176 0.81 -16.77 12.08
C GLU A 176 -0.42 -17.53 11.56
N SER A 177 -0.44 -17.86 10.27
CA SER A 177 -1.51 -18.63 9.65
C SER A 177 -1.54 -20.08 10.16
N TYR A 178 -0.37 -20.72 10.33
CA TYR A 178 -0.27 -22.05 10.95
C TYR A 178 -0.69 -22.05 12.43
N SER A 179 -0.33 -21.01 13.18
CA SER A 179 -0.69 -20.89 14.60
C SER A 179 -2.21 -20.81 14.81
N ARG A 180 -2.94 -20.16 13.88
CA ARG A 180 -4.42 -20.13 13.91
C ARG A 180 -5.06 -21.47 13.57
N ILE A 181 -4.47 -22.24 12.63
CA ILE A 181 -4.98 -23.59 12.27
C ILE A 181 -4.85 -24.57 13.44
N CYS A 182 -3.77 -24.49 14.21
CA CYS A 182 -3.59 -25.34 15.41
C CYS A 182 -4.59 -25.01 16.52
N PHE A 183 -4.95 -23.73 16.70
CA PHE A 183 -5.94 -23.31 17.70
C PHE A 183 -7.38 -23.71 17.35
N VAL A 184 -7.73 -23.74 16.06
CA VAL A 184 -9.08 -24.14 15.60
C VAL A 184 -9.30 -25.66 15.67
N ARG A 185 -8.23 -26.47 15.73
CA ARG A 185 -8.32 -27.93 15.87
C ARG A 185 -8.31 -28.44 17.33
N SER A 186 -8.28 -27.55 18.31
CA SER A 186 -8.22 -27.88 19.74
C SER A 186 -9.46 -27.44 20.54
N MET A 187 -10.59 -27.19 19.86
CA MET A 187 -11.92 -27.03 20.45
C MET A 187 -12.92 -28.04 19.88
#